data_AF-A0A3D6A7A9-F1
#
_entry.id   AF-A0A3D6A7A9-F1
#
_cell.length_a   1.000
_cell.length_b   1.000
_cell.length_c   1.000
_cell.angle_alpha   90.00
_cell.angle_beta   90.00
_cell.angle_gamma   90.00
#
_symmetry.space_group_name_H-M   'P 1'
#
loop_
_entity.id
_entity.type
_entity.pdbx_description
1 polymer ?
#
loop_
_entity_poly.entity_id
_entity_poly.type
_entity_poly.pdbx_seq_one_letter_code
_entity_poly.pdbx_strand_id
1 'polypeptide(L)'
;VCFQLEEVRRAKGYRLISEMDFYKGHFVSSPKNLNFFEPDWFHDSPMPPKVHDRAKFYLQFPNDRKKRIEEERKSYLPSILLEDQVYWINLATVMDDSNLGILGASHNMSIGLASNTRRFAGDPTLGAAAVTEILAIPEIWKKRLFSVLDLSRFQFAGGGDFNAEFLGSHNAILLSRNPFAVDSVAWEFLAQSRKRRKFTSRTKENTLIFKYAESLGLGVVMNPQVFRVP
;
A
#
# COMPACT_ATOMS: atom_id res chain seq x y z
N VAL A 1 7.11 7.79 9.95
CA VAL A 1 6.87 6.39 9.52
C VAL A 1 5.41 6.08 9.78
N CYS A 2 4.61 5.82 8.75
CA CYS A 2 3.20 5.44 8.91
C CYS A 2 3.09 3.92 8.91
N PHE A 3 2.47 3.35 9.95
CA PHE A 3 2.29 1.91 10.08
C PHE A 3 0.79 1.57 10.24
N GLN A 4 0.36 0.42 9.72
CA GLN A 4 -0.86 -0.23 10.20
C GLN A 4 -0.60 -0.79 11.61
N LEU A 5 -1.16 -0.12 12.62
CA LEU A 5 -0.82 -0.34 14.02
C LEU A 5 -1.19 -1.75 14.56
N GLU A 6 -2.11 -2.46 13.90
CA GLU A 6 -2.57 -3.78 14.35
C GLU A 6 -1.57 -4.91 14.05
N GLU A 7 -0.92 -4.88 12.88
CA GLU A 7 0.13 -5.87 12.54
C GLU A 7 1.39 -5.64 13.39
N VAL A 8 1.71 -4.37 13.67
CA VAL A 8 2.84 -3.96 14.50
C VAL A 8 2.67 -4.35 15.98
N ARG A 9 1.43 -4.41 16.49
CA ARG A 9 1.14 -4.88 17.86
C ARG A 9 1.28 -6.39 18.05
N ARG A 10 1.10 -7.19 16.99
CA ARG A 10 1.19 -8.67 17.05
C ARG A 10 2.63 -9.17 17.09
N ALA A 11 3.55 -8.47 16.43
CA ALA A 11 4.98 -8.65 16.67
C ALA A 11 5.31 -8.03 18.04
N LYS A 12 5.90 -8.79 18.97
CA LYS A 12 6.32 -8.32 20.31
C LYS A 12 7.33 -7.13 20.30
N GLY A 13 7.58 -6.51 19.15
CA GLY A 13 8.52 -5.42 18.93
C GLY A 13 8.01 -4.01 19.23
N TYR A 14 6.71 -3.81 19.50
CA TYR A 14 6.17 -2.49 19.85
C TYR A 14 5.41 -2.50 21.17
N ARG A 15 6.16 -2.59 22.27
CA ARG A 15 5.71 -2.23 23.63
C ARG A 15 6.11 -0.81 24.02
N LEU A 16 6.32 0.07 23.04
CA LEU A 16 6.94 1.40 23.17
C LEU A 16 6.17 2.48 22.38
N ILE A 17 4.85 2.55 22.56
CA ILE A 17 4.19 3.86 22.43
C ILE A 17 4.09 4.35 23.86
N SER A 18 5.20 4.91 24.37
CA SER A 18 5.15 5.75 25.55
C SER A 18 4.33 6.98 25.16
N GLU A 19 3.38 7.34 26.00
CA GLU A 19 2.79 8.68 26.17
C GLU A 19 3.06 9.67 25.02
N MET A 20 2.00 10.00 24.26
CA MET A 20 1.93 11.17 23.35
C MET A 20 2.67 11.07 22.01
N ASP A 21 2.40 10.06 21.16
CA ASP A 21 2.80 10.10 19.73
C ASP A 21 4.31 10.22 19.43
N PHE A 22 5.21 9.87 20.37
CA PHE A 22 6.66 9.86 20.15
C PHE A 22 7.26 8.46 20.37
N TYR A 23 8.30 8.14 19.60
CA TYR A 23 9.18 6.97 19.79
C TYR A 23 10.63 7.42 19.78
N LYS A 24 11.33 7.25 20.91
CA LYS A 24 12.73 7.68 21.08
C LYS A 24 12.98 9.15 20.66
N GLY A 25 12.04 10.04 20.98
CA GLY A 25 12.10 11.46 20.60
C GLY A 25 11.68 11.78 19.15
N HIS A 26 11.32 10.76 18.35
CA HIS A 26 10.80 10.96 17.00
C HIS A 26 9.28 10.91 16.97
N PHE A 27 8.65 11.85 16.26
CA PHE A 27 7.21 11.88 16.09
C PHE A 27 6.71 10.66 15.31
N VAL A 28 5.62 10.06 15.79
CA VAL A 28 4.95 8.90 15.22
C VAL A 28 3.50 9.26 14.94
N SER A 29 3.13 9.23 13.66
CA SER A 29 1.76 9.49 13.21
C SER A 29 1.11 8.21 12.70
N SER A 30 -0.14 7.98 13.11
CA SER A 30 -0.93 6.79 12.79
C SER A 30 -2.40 7.13 12.50
N PRO A 31 -3.15 6.24 11.82
CA PRO A 31 -4.58 6.44 11.59
C PRO A 31 -5.45 6.60 12.85
N LYS A 32 -4.88 6.44 14.06
CA LYS A 32 -5.56 6.69 15.33
C LYS A 32 -5.49 8.15 15.79
N ASN A 33 -4.58 8.93 15.21
CA ASN A 33 -4.45 10.35 15.49
C ASN A 33 -5.59 11.12 14.83
N LEU A 34 -6.19 12.08 15.54
CA LEU A 34 -7.37 12.83 15.07
C LEU A 34 -7.14 13.53 13.73
N ASN A 35 -5.94 14.11 13.54
CA ASN A 35 -5.60 14.89 12.35
C ASN A 35 -4.81 14.07 11.33
N PHE A 36 -4.89 12.73 11.40
CA PHE A 36 -4.19 11.87 10.44
C PHE A 36 -4.78 12.03 9.04
N PHE A 37 -6.10 12.12 8.92
CA PHE A 37 -6.82 12.35 7.68
C PHE A 37 -7.45 13.74 7.70
N GLU A 38 -7.24 14.51 6.64
CA GLU A 38 -7.87 15.82 6.47
C GLU A 38 -8.98 15.74 5.40
N PRO A 39 -10.13 16.42 5.58
CA PRO A 39 -11.29 16.29 4.70
C PRO A 39 -11.04 16.70 3.24
N ASP A 40 -10.07 17.57 3.01
CA ASP A 40 -9.78 18.13 1.67
C ASP A 40 -8.92 17.18 0.81
N TRP A 41 -8.34 16.15 1.43
CA TRP A 41 -7.39 15.27 0.77
C TRP A 41 -7.90 13.83 0.70
N PHE A 42 -8.52 13.48 -0.42
CA PHE A 42 -9.05 12.15 -0.68
C PHE A 42 -8.96 11.75 -2.15
N HIS A 43 -8.91 10.44 -2.37
CA HIS A 43 -9.19 9.81 -3.66
C HIS A 43 -10.69 9.52 -3.77
N ASP A 44 -11.35 10.06 -4.80
CA ASP A 44 -12.74 9.75 -5.12
C ASP A 44 -12.81 8.60 -6.13
N SER A 45 -13.63 7.60 -5.82
CA SER A 45 -13.96 6.52 -6.75
C SER A 45 -15.43 6.18 -6.63
N PRO A 46 -16.14 5.94 -7.75
CA PRO A 46 -17.55 5.56 -7.73
C PRO A 46 -17.80 4.16 -7.12
N MET A 47 -16.74 3.38 -6.84
CA MET A 47 -16.86 2.05 -6.27
C MET A 47 -17.38 2.12 -4.82
N PRO A 48 -18.57 1.57 -4.51
CA PRO A 48 -19.05 1.57 -3.14
C PRO A 48 -18.32 0.53 -2.28
N PRO A 49 -18.24 0.71 -0.96
CA PRO A 49 -17.76 -0.30 -0.04
C PRO A 49 -18.67 -1.53 -0.01
N LYS A 50 -18.13 -2.68 0.41
CA LYS A 50 -18.93 -3.89 0.65
C LYS A 50 -19.94 -3.65 1.77
N VAL A 51 -21.06 -4.39 1.76
CA VAL A 51 -22.18 -4.20 2.70
C VAL A 51 -21.74 -4.11 4.17
N HIS A 52 -20.82 -4.97 4.60
CA HIS A 52 -20.29 -4.96 5.96
C HIS A 52 -19.47 -3.69 6.27
N ASP A 53 -18.65 -3.23 5.33
CA ASP A 53 -17.85 -2.01 5.47
C ASP A 53 -18.71 -0.73 5.41
N ARG A 54 -19.93 -0.82 4.87
CA ARG A 54 -20.87 0.31 4.79
C ARG A 54 -21.47 0.68 6.14
N ALA A 55 -21.57 -0.26 7.08
CA ALA A 55 -22.22 -0.05 8.37
C ALA A 55 -21.67 1.19 9.12
N LYS A 56 -20.36 1.44 9.05
CA LYS A 56 -19.73 2.61 9.67
C LYS A 56 -20.31 3.94 9.17
N PHE A 57 -20.63 4.06 7.88
CA PHE A 57 -21.18 5.29 7.30
C PHE A 57 -22.65 5.49 7.70
N TYR A 58 -23.41 4.40 7.85
CA TYR A 58 -24.76 4.46 8.40
C TYR A 58 -24.76 4.89 9.86
N LEU A 59 -23.78 4.47 10.66
CA LEU A 59 -23.64 4.91 12.04
C LEU A 59 -23.16 6.36 12.16
N GLN A 60 -22.25 6.80 11.29
CA GLN A 60 -21.73 8.18 11.29
C GLN A 60 -22.75 9.19 10.78
N PHE A 61 -23.56 8.82 9.78
CA PHE A 61 -24.52 9.71 9.13
C PHE A 61 -25.90 9.05 9.03
N PRO A 62 -26.58 8.74 10.15
CA PRO A 62 -27.81 7.93 10.17
C PRO A 62 -28.95 8.55 9.35
N ASN A 63 -29.11 9.88 9.44
CA ASN A 63 -30.22 10.60 8.82
C ASN A 63 -29.85 11.31 7.51
N ASP A 64 -28.58 11.26 7.07
CA ASP A 64 -28.12 11.96 5.88
C ASP A 64 -27.66 10.99 4.79
N ARG A 65 -28.59 10.59 3.93
CA ARG A 65 -28.30 9.69 2.81
C ARG A 65 -27.32 10.29 1.80
N LYS A 66 -27.41 11.60 1.54
CA LYS A 66 -26.58 12.26 0.53
C LYS A 66 -25.12 12.23 0.98
N LYS A 67 -24.87 12.60 2.23
CA LYS A 67 -23.54 12.55 2.83
C LYS A 67 -22.98 11.13 2.91
N ARG A 68 -23.81 10.11 3.19
CA ARG A 68 -23.33 8.71 3.14
C ARG A 68 -22.81 8.32 1.76
N ILE A 69 -23.57 8.62 0.70
CA ILE A 69 -23.17 8.27 -0.67
C ILE A 69 -21.88 8.99 -1.06
N GLU A 70 -21.72 10.24 -0.62
CA GLU A 70 -20.49 11.00 -0.82
C GLU A 70 -19.31 10.37 -0.08
N GLU A 71 -19.44 10.07 1.21
CA GLU A 71 -18.37 9.52 2.04
C GLU A 71 -17.98 8.08 1.68
N GLU A 72 -18.94 7.27 1.23
CA GLU A 72 -18.70 5.91 0.74
C GLU A 72 -17.70 5.88 -0.43
N ARG A 73 -17.65 6.96 -1.23
CA ARG A 73 -16.79 7.08 -2.40
C ARG A 73 -15.39 7.64 -2.11
N LYS A 74 -15.18 8.20 -0.93
CA LYS A 74 -13.92 8.86 -0.55
C LYS A 74 -12.97 7.88 0.12
N SER A 75 -11.70 7.99 -0.26
CA SER A 75 -10.56 7.35 0.39
C SER A 75 -9.59 8.45 0.84
N TYR A 76 -9.72 8.88 2.09
CA TYR A 76 -8.89 9.96 2.66
C TYR A 76 -7.43 9.58 2.73
N LEU A 77 -6.57 10.53 2.38
CA LEU A 77 -5.11 10.40 2.38
C LEU A 77 -4.52 10.97 3.68
N PRO A 78 -3.41 10.42 4.18
CA PRO A 78 -2.76 10.99 5.34
C PRO A 78 -2.23 12.40 5.05
N SER A 79 -2.65 13.39 5.83
CA SER A 79 -2.31 14.80 5.64
C SER A 79 -0.81 15.07 5.71
N ILE A 80 -0.11 14.36 6.59
CA ILE A 80 1.34 14.45 6.75
C ILE A 80 2.13 14.15 5.45
N LEU A 81 1.56 13.36 4.54
CA LEU A 81 2.21 13.06 3.24
C LEU A 81 2.13 14.23 2.27
N LEU A 82 1.26 15.20 2.55
CA LEU A 82 0.93 16.31 1.67
C LEU A 82 1.58 17.61 2.16
N GLU A 83 2.06 17.64 3.41
CA GLU A 83 2.84 18.75 3.98
C GLU A 83 4.14 19.04 3.20
N ASP A 84 4.46 20.32 2.99
CA ASP A 84 5.57 20.76 2.13
C ASP A 84 6.97 20.32 2.58
N GLN A 85 7.16 20.18 3.89
CA GLN A 85 8.47 19.88 4.47
C GLN A 85 8.68 18.38 4.73
N VAL A 86 7.77 17.52 4.28
CA VAL A 86 7.82 16.08 4.52
C VAL A 86 8.34 15.34 3.30
N TYR A 87 9.45 14.62 3.47
CA TYR A 87 9.98 13.69 2.50
C TYR A 87 9.89 12.28 3.07
N TRP A 88 9.72 11.30 2.19
CA TRP A 88 9.33 9.96 2.59
C TRP A 88 10.25 8.90 2.00
N ILE A 89 10.71 8.04 2.92
CA ILE A 89 11.32 6.76 2.66
C ILE A 89 10.26 5.72 2.96
N ASN A 90 9.92 4.93 1.95
CA ASN A 90 8.95 3.86 2.10
C ASN A 90 9.65 2.57 2.51
N LEU A 91 9.16 1.93 3.57
CA LEU A 91 9.63 0.62 4.01
C LEU A 91 8.48 -0.37 3.80
N ALA A 92 8.69 -1.36 2.95
CA ALA A 92 7.65 -2.31 2.59
C ALA A 92 8.20 -3.74 2.52
N THR A 93 7.27 -4.69 2.66
CA THR A 93 7.47 -6.09 2.29
C THR A 93 6.56 -6.41 1.11
N VAL A 94 6.55 -7.66 0.66
CA VAL A 94 5.85 -8.10 -0.52
C VAL A 94 4.83 -9.18 -0.16
N MET A 95 3.63 -9.00 -0.68
CA MET A 95 2.61 -10.03 -0.68
C MET A 95 2.07 -10.19 -2.10
N ASP A 96 1.82 -11.44 -2.46
CA ASP A 96 1.01 -11.78 -3.61
C ASP A 96 -0.39 -11.12 -3.53
N ASP A 97 -1.03 -10.81 -4.65
CA ASP A 97 -2.46 -10.49 -4.70
C ASP A 97 -3.07 -11.00 -6.01
N SER A 98 -4.28 -11.56 -5.95
CA SER A 98 -4.94 -12.10 -7.13
C SER A 98 -5.46 -11.01 -8.07
N ASN A 99 -5.75 -9.81 -7.57
CA ASN A 99 -6.35 -8.72 -8.33
C ASN A 99 -5.30 -7.69 -8.75
N LEU A 100 -4.56 -7.13 -7.81
CA LEU A 100 -3.49 -6.17 -8.05
C LEU A 100 -2.22 -6.81 -8.60
N GLY A 101 -2.11 -8.13 -8.49
CA GLY A 101 -0.89 -8.87 -8.77
C GLY A 101 0.01 -8.87 -7.53
N ILE A 102 0.49 -7.69 -7.11
CA ILE A 102 1.46 -7.52 -6.02
C ILE A 102 1.02 -6.42 -5.06
N LEU A 103 1.11 -6.70 -3.76
CA LEU A 103 1.10 -5.69 -2.70
C LEU A 103 2.56 -5.45 -2.30
N GLY A 104 3.15 -4.40 -2.85
CA GLY A 104 4.54 -4.02 -2.61
C GLY A 104 4.66 -2.56 -2.20
N ALA A 105 5.76 -1.92 -2.60
CA ALA A 105 6.04 -0.53 -2.32
C ALA A 105 4.96 0.41 -2.89
N SER A 106 4.49 0.20 -4.11
CA SER A 106 3.49 1.08 -4.74
C SER A 106 2.15 1.04 -4.00
N HIS A 107 1.70 -0.17 -3.65
CA HIS A 107 0.53 -0.39 -2.80
C HIS A 107 0.70 0.25 -1.42
N ASN A 108 1.84 0.01 -0.76
CA ASN A 108 2.12 0.52 0.59
C ASN A 108 2.11 2.05 0.65
N MET A 109 2.48 2.74 -0.43
CA MET A 109 2.50 4.21 -0.49
C MET A 109 1.17 4.84 -0.94
N SER A 110 0.21 4.03 -1.37
CA SER A 110 -1.07 4.48 -1.92
C SER A 110 -2.23 3.99 -1.05
N ILE A 111 -2.97 2.99 -1.54
CA ILE A 111 -4.15 2.45 -0.87
C ILE A 111 -3.83 1.73 0.45
N GLY A 112 -2.56 1.36 0.68
CA GLY A 112 -2.09 0.85 1.96
C GLY A 112 -2.14 1.88 3.11
N LEU A 113 -2.14 3.17 2.79
CA LEU A 113 -2.18 4.28 3.75
C LEU A 113 -3.52 5.03 3.76
N ALA A 114 -4.26 4.98 2.66
CA ALA A 114 -5.53 5.66 2.54
C ALA A 114 -6.65 4.94 3.31
N SER A 115 -7.67 5.69 3.73
CA SER A 115 -8.87 5.12 4.36
C SER A 115 -9.82 4.51 3.32
N ASN A 116 -10.74 3.66 3.78
CA ASN A 116 -11.82 3.12 2.94
C ASN A 116 -11.34 2.37 1.68
N THR A 117 -10.17 1.74 1.72
CA THR A 117 -9.54 1.11 0.54
C THR A 117 -9.91 -0.34 0.31
N ARG A 118 -10.47 -1.03 1.32
CA ARG A 118 -10.95 -2.43 1.19
C ARG A 118 -11.93 -2.65 0.04
N ARG A 119 -12.64 -1.60 -0.38
CA ARG A 119 -13.53 -1.63 -1.55
C ARG A 119 -12.80 -2.05 -2.82
N PHE A 120 -11.52 -1.68 -2.97
CA PHE A 120 -10.70 -1.99 -4.13
C PHE A 120 -10.14 -3.42 -4.16
N ALA A 121 -10.11 -4.13 -3.04
CA ALA A 121 -9.42 -5.42 -2.92
C ALA A 121 -9.95 -6.51 -3.85
N GLY A 122 -11.17 -6.36 -4.39
CA GLY A 122 -11.81 -7.32 -5.29
C GLY A 122 -11.90 -6.88 -6.75
N ASP A 123 -11.37 -5.72 -7.11
CA ASP A 123 -11.46 -5.18 -8.47
C ASP A 123 -10.06 -4.86 -9.00
N PRO A 124 -9.53 -5.64 -9.97
CA PRO A 124 -8.19 -5.43 -10.49
C PRO A 124 -8.05 -4.10 -11.23
N THR A 125 -9.12 -3.60 -11.85
CA THR A 125 -9.13 -2.37 -12.65
C THR A 125 -9.15 -1.17 -11.73
N LEU A 126 -10.16 -1.09 -10.85
CA LEU A 126 -10.33 0.05 -9.95
C LEU A 126 -9.27 0.08 -8.86
N GLY A 127 -8.79 -1.07 -8.40
CA GLY A 127 -7.67 -1.14 -7.49
C GLY A 127 -6.37 -0.65 -8.12
N ALA A 128 -6.05 -1.07 -9.35
CA ALA A 128 -4.87 -0.57 -10.04
C ALA A 128 -4.96 0.92 -10.35
N ALA A 129 -6.14 1.41 -10.72
CA ALA A 129 -6.39 2.84 -10.92
C ALA A 129 -6.16 3.60 -9.61
N ALA A 130 -6.76 3.18 -8.49
CA ALA A 130 -6.57 3.85 -7.20
C ALA A 130 -5.10 3.89 -6.74
N VAL A 131 -4.35 2.79 -6.89
CA VAL A 131 -2.91 2.76 -6.57
C VAL A 131 -2.13 3.80 -7.37
N THR A 132 -2.37 3.84 -8.68
CA THR A 132 -1.59 4.68 -9.61
C THR A 132 -2.03 6.14 -9.56
N GLU A 133 -3.33 6.43 -9.46
CA GLU A 133 -3.87 7.79 -9.32
C GLU A 133 -3.44 8.46 -8.01
N ILE A 134 -3.46 7.74 -6.88
CA ILE A 134 -2.96 8.29 -5.61
C ILE A 134 -1.46 8.60 -5.72
N LEU A 135 -0.67 7.70 -6.31
CA LEU A 135 0.77 7.95 -6.52
C LEU A 135 1.05 9.06 -7.54
N ALA A 136 0.12 9.37 -8.43
CA ALA A 136 0.25 10.45 -9.41
C ALA A 136 0.03 11.84 -8.81
N ILE A 137 -0.48 11.94 -7.57
CA ILE A 137 -0.61 13.22 -6.86
C ILE A 137 0.78 13.88 -6.75
N PRO A 138 0.97 15.11 -7.27
CA PRO A 138 2.30 15.72 -7.35
C PRO A 138 3.02 15.87 -6.00
N GLU A 139 2.28 16.21 -4.94
CA GLU A 139 2.76 16.36 -3.57
C GLU A 139 3.35 15.06 -3.06
N ILE A 140 2.72 13.94 -3.40
CA ILE A 140 3.14 12.58 -3.07
C ILE A 140 4.34 12.19 -3.95
N TRP A 141 4.19 12.26 -5.27
CA TRP A 141 5.16 11.76 -6.23
C TRP A 141 6.53 12.43 -6.11
N LYS A 142 6.55 13.76 -5.99
CA LYS A 142 7.79 14.57 -5.96
C LYS A 142 8.57 14.43 -4.66
N LYS A 143 7.87 14.24 -3.53
CA LYS A 143 8.51 14.19 -2.20
C LYS A 143 9.17 12.83 -1.93
N ARG A 144 8.95 11.83 -2.79
CA ARG A 144 9.41 10.46 -2.60
C ARG A 144 10.92 10.33 -2.82
N LEU A 145 11.63 9.98 -1.76
CA LEU A 145 13.07 9.77 -1.82
C LEU A 145 13.36 8.41 -2.46
N PHE A 146 12.99 7.33 -1.77
CA PHE A 146 13.13 5.96 -2.27
C PHE A 146 12.26 4.98 -1.47
N SER A 147 12.06 3.79 -2.03
CA SER A 147 11.46 2.64 -1.36
C SER A 147 12.53 1.60 -1.07
N VAL A 148 12.52 1.07 0.15
CA VAL A 148 13.25 -0.11 0.59
C VAL A 148 12.25 -1.25 0.67
N LEU A 149 12.49 -2.32 -0.09
CA LEU A 149 11.63 -3.50 -0.11
C LEU A 149 12.40 -4.70 0.44
N ASP A 150 11.96 -5.23 1.58
CA ASP A 150 12.58 -6.39 2.23
C ASP A 150 11.98 -7.71 1.70
N LEU A 151 12.85 -8.60 1.20
CA LEU A 151 12.49 -9.94 0.74
C LEU A 151 12.93 -11.04 1.71
N SER A 152 13.41 -10.70 2.91
CA SER A 152 13.80 -11.66 3.95
C SER A 152 12.64 -12.60 4.32
N ARG A 153 11.41 -12.09 4.30
CA ARG A 153 10.15 -12.84 4.34
C ARG A 153 9.12 -12.13 3.49
N PHE A 154 8.44 -12.87 2.62
CA PHE A 154 7.33 -12.38 1.80
C PHE A 154 6.33 -13.49 1.54
N GLN A 155 5.12 -13.16 1.13
CA GLN A 155 4.08 -14.14 0.81
C GLN A 155 3.93 -14.29 -0.70
N PHE A 156 4.12 -15.50 -1.22
CA PHE A 156 4.12 -15.77 -2.67
C PHE A 156 2.79 -16.24 -3.25
N ALA A 157 1.81 -16.56 -2.41
CA ALA A 157 0.48 -17.01 -2.81
C ALA A 157 -0.59 -16.67 -1.75
N GLY A 158 -1.88 -16.79 -2.10
CA GLY A 158 -2.99 -16.60 -1.17
C GLY A 158 -3.18 -15.17 -0.70
N GLY A 159 -2.78 -14.21 -1.54
CA GLY A 159 -2.85 -12.78 -1.30
C GLY A 159 -4.16 -12.20 -0.79
N GLY A 160 -4.09 -10.98 -0.26
CA GLY A 160 -5.21 -10.26 0.35
C GLY A 160 -5.25 -10.40 1.87
N ASP A 161 -4.98 -11.61 2.38
CA ASP A 161 -4.81 -11.90 3.80
C ASP A 161 -3.48 -12.61 4.05
N PHE A 162 -2.92 -12.45 5.25
CA PHE A 162 -1.71 -13.15 5.64
C PHE A 162 -1.95 -14.66 5.80
N ASN A 163 -1.11 -15.46 5.15
CA ASN A 163 -1.08 -16.91 5.26
C ASN A 163 0.36 -17.44 5.37
N ALA A 164 0.69 -18.01 6.53
CA ALA A 164 2.02 -18.52 6.85
C ALA A 164 2.47 -19.70 5.96
N GLU A 165 1.54 -20.46 5.35
CA GLU A 165 1.86 -21.59 4.46
C GLU A 165 2.53 -21.13 3.15
N PHE A 166 2.25 -19.88 2.75
CA PHE A 166 2.71 -19.30 1.50
C PHE A 166 3.88 -18.33 1.70
N LEU A 167 4.67 -18.51 2.75
CA LEU A 167 5.89 -17.75 2.98
C LEU A 167 7.07 -18.23 2.14
N GLY A 168 7.75 -17.26 1.52
CA GLY A 168 9.03 -17.38 0.86
C GLY A 168 10.06 -16.45 1.47
N SER A 169 11.32 -16.65 1.11
CA SER A 169 12.43 -15.80 1.50
C SER A 169 13.46 -15.71 0.39
N HIS A 170 14.09 -14.53 0.29
CA HIS A 170 15.26 -14.27 -0.51
C HIS A 170 16.18 -13.32 0.26
N ASN A 171 17.49 -13.56 0.22
CA ASN A 171 18.49 -12.73 0.88
C ASN A 171 18.76 -11.45 0.05
N ALA A 172 17.72 -10.65 -0.13
CA ALA A 172 17.76 -9.46 -0.96
C ALA A 172 16.91 -8.34 -0.37
N ILE A 173 17.41 -7.12 -0.49
CA ILE A 173 16.69 -5.88 -0.26
C ILE A 173 16.70 -5.11 -1.58
N LEU A 174 15.53 -4.64 -2.01
CA LEU A 174 15.41 -3.83 -3.22
C LEU A 174 15.33 -2.35 -2.85
N LEU A 175 16.00 -1.51 -3.63
CA LEU A 175 16.01 -0.07 -3.43
C LEU A 175 15.74 0.64 -4.75
N SER A 176 14.79 1.57 -4.76
CA SER A 176 14.63 2.48 -5.91
C SER A 176 13.92 3.77 -5.56
N ARG A 177 14.22 4.81 -6.34
CA ARG A 177 13.41 6.02 -6.46
C ARG A 177 12.16 5.81 -7.31
N ASN A 178 11.78 4.60 -7.70
CA ASN A 178 10.46 4.34 -8.26
C ASN A 178 9.85 3.11 -7.55
N PRO A 179 8.72 3.25 -6.81
CA PRO A 179 8.10 2.13 -6.12
C PRO A 179 7.65 1.04 -7.08
N PHE A 180 7.20 1.40 -8.29
CA PHE A 180 6.83 0.41 -9.31
C PHE A 180 8.05 -0.37 -9.81
N ALA A 181 9.24 0.24 -9.84
CA ALA A 181 10.46 -0.44 -10.26
C ALA A 181 10.90 -1.51 -9.24
N VAL A 182 10.85 -1.23 -7.92
CA VAL A 182 11.13 -2.29 -6.92
C VAL A 182 10.07 -3.38 -6.96
N ASP A 183 8.79 -3.03 -7.17
CA ASP A 183 7.70 -3.99 -7.26
C ASP A 183 7.83 -4.90 -8.50
N SER A 184 8.30 -4.37 -9.62
CA SER A 184 8.56 -5.13 -10.85
C SER A 184 9.62 -6.20 -10.67
N VAL A 185 10.68 -5.92 -9.91
CA VAL A 185 11.71 -6.92 -9.60
C VAL A 185 11.24 -7.87 -8.50
N ALA A 186 10.54 -7.37 -7.49
CA ALA A 186 9.89 -8.23 -6.49
C ALA A 186 8.92 -9.25 -7.10
N TRP A 187 8.23 -8.85 -8.17
CA TRP A 187 7.36 -9.73 -8.94
C TRP A 187 8.07 -10.97 -9.46
N GLU A 188 9.32 -10.82 -9.89
CA GLU A 188 10.13 -11.93 -10.41
C GLU A 188 10.48 -12.91 -9.29
N PHE A 189 10.78 -12.43 -8.09
CA PHE A 189 10.99 -13.27 -6.89
C PHE A 189 9.71 -14.02 -6.46
N LEU A 190 8.55 -13.34 -6.53
CA LEU A 190 7.25 -13.97 -6.31
C LEU A 190 7.01 -15.09 -7.34
N ALA A 191 7.18 -14.78 -8.62
CA ALA A 191 6.98 -15.73 -9.71
C ALA A 191 7.90 -16.96 -9.59
N GLN A 192 9.18 -16.75 -9.24
CA GLN A 192 10.12 -17.84 -8.97
C GLN A 192 9.68 -18.71 -7.80
N SER A 193 9.21 -18.11 -6.70
CA SER A 193 8.74 -18.85 -5.53
C SER A 193 7.47 -19.65 -5.79
N ARG A 194 6.51 -19.06 -6.52
CA ARG A 194 5.31 -19.75 -7.02
C ARG A 194 5.68 -20.95 -7.88
N LYS A 195 6.58 -20.76 -8.85
CA LYS A 195 7.04 -21.85 -9.73
C LYS A 195 7.71 -22.98 -8.95
N ARG A 196 8.60 -22.66 -8.01
CA ARG A 196 9.24 -23.67 -7.13
C ARG A 196 8.23 -24.48 -6.33
N ARG A 197 7.12 -23.86 -5.92
CA ARG A 197 6.04 -24.49 -5.17
C ARG A 197 4.91 -25.04 -6.05
N LYS A 198 5.11 -25.10 -7.38
CA LYS A 198 4.18 -25.65 -8.37
C LYS A 198 2.82 -24.90 -8.46
N PHE A 199 2.81 -23.62 -8.12
CA PHE A 199 1.66 -22.74 -8.36
C PHE A 199 1.61 -22.28 -9.82
N THR A 200 0.41 -21.92 -10.29
CA THR A 200 0.20 -21.33 -11.60
C THR A 200 1.07 -20.10 -11.80
N SER A 201 1.78 -20.09 -12.94
CA SER A 201 2.61 -18.96 -13.36
C SER A 201 1.73 -17.77 -13.72
N ARG A 202 2.22 -16.57 -13.45
CA ARG A 202 1.58 -15.33 -13.85
C ARG A 202 2.58 -14.47 -14.61
N THR A 203 2.08 -13.76 -15.61
CA THR A 203 2.85 -12.88 -16.46
C THR A 203 2.82 -11.46 -15.90
N LYS A 204 3.99 -10.80 -15.86
CA LYS A 204 4.11 -9.41 -15.41
C LYS A 204 3.34 -8.46 -16.31
N GLU A 205 3.25 -8.82 -17.59
CA GLU A 205 2.59 -8.09 -18.66
C GLU A 205 1.07 -8.01 -18.46
N ASN A 206 0.48 -8.87 -17.62
CA ASN A 206 -0.95 -8.83 -17.31
C ASN A 206 -1.27 -8.05 -16.04
N THR A 207 -0.25 -7.58 -15.31
CA THR A 207 -0.41 -6.84 -14.07
C THR A 207 -0.76 -5.37 -14.36
N LEU A 208 -2.00 -4.98 -14.10
CA LEU A 208 -2.54 -3.66 -14.45
C LEU A 208 -1.83 -2.49 -13.75
N ILE A 209 -1.34 -2.68 -12.52
CA ILE A 209 -0.64 -1.61 -11.79
C ILE A 209 0.55 -1.04 -12.57
N PHE A 210 1.29 -1.90 -13.29
CA PHE A 210 2.45 -1.48 -14.06
C PHE A 210 2.04 -0.76 -15.35
N LYS A 211 1.02 -1.26 -16.05
CA LYS A 211 0.47 -0.62 -17.25
C LYS A 211 -0.08 0.77 -16.95
N TYR A 212 -0.83 0.90 -15.86
CA TYR A 212 -1.44 2.16 -15.48
C TYR A 212 -0.38 3.17 -15.03
N ALA A 213 0.63 2.72 -14.28
CA ALA A 213 1.75 3.57 -13.89
C ALA A 213 2.47 4.17 -15.11
N GLU A 214 2.73 3.35 -16.15
CA GLU A 214 3.33 3.83 -17.40
C GLU A 214 2.41 4.81 -18.12
N SER A 215 1.10 4.53 -18.21
CA SER A 215 0.13 5.44 -18.86
C SER A 215 -0.02 6.79 -18.18
N LEU A 216 0.17 6.85 -16.85
CA LEU A 216 0.13 8.08 -16.06
C LEU A 216 1.50 8.77 -15.98
N GLY A 217 2.52 8.27 -16.67
CA GLY A 217 3.85 8.89 -16.69
C GLY A 217 4.63 8.76 -15.38
N LEU A 218 4.35 7.72 -14.57
CA LEU A 218 5.03 7.47 -13.29
C LEU A 218 6.41 6.79 -13.45
N GLY A 219 7.05 7.05 -14.59
CA GLY A 219 8.36 6.54 -14.95
C GLY A 219 8.36 5.09 -15.43
N VAL A 220 9.50 4.68 -15.98
CA VAL A 220 9.70 3.31 -16.47
C VAL A 220 9.79 2.35 -15.29
N VAL A 221 9.10 1.23 -15.40
CA VAL A 221 8.98 0.17 -14.37
C VAL A 221 10.24 -0.74 -14.32
N MET A 222 11.37 -0.25 -14.85
CA MET A 222 12.63 -0.98 -15.02
C MET A 222 13.79 -0.20 -14.38
N ASN A 223 14.81 -0.93 -13.88
CA ASN A 223 16.05 -0.43 -13.25
C ASN A 223 16.04 -0.12 -11.72
N PRO A 224 15.54 -0.98 -10.83
CA PRO A 224 15.87 -0.85 -9.41
C PRO A 224 17.29 -1.33 -9.10
N GLN A 225 17.88 -0.83 -8.00
CA GLN A 225 19.10 -1.41 -7.44
C GLN A 225 18.74 -2.59 -6.54
N VAL A 226 19.48 -3.70 -6.69
CA VAL A 226 19.28 -4.94 -5.93
C VAL A 226 20.47 -5.13 -4.99
N PHE A 227 20.23 -5.11 -3.69
CA PHE A 227 21.25 -5.38 -2.68
C PHE A 227 21.08 -6.79 -2.15
N ARG A 228 22.10 -7.64 -2.31
CA ARG A 228 22.13 -8.97 -1.67
C ARG A 228 22.65 -8.82 -0.25
N VAL A 229 21.92 -9.39 0.69
CA VAL A 229 22.30 -9.39 2.11
C VAL A 229 23.07 -10.68 2.40
N PRO A 230 24.15 -10.64 3.22
CA PRO A 230 24.91 -11.82 3.62
C PRO A 230 24.05 -12.95 4.19
#